data_AF-A0AB35N0Z4-F1
#
_entry.id   AF-A0AB35N0Z4-F1
#
_cell.length_a   1.000
_cell.length_b   1.000
_cell.length_c   1.000
_cell.angle_alpha   90.00
_cell.angle_beta   90.00
_cell.angle_gamma   90.00
#
_symmetry.space_group_name_H-M   'P 1'
#
loop_
_entity.id
_entity.type
_entity.pdbx_description
1 polymer ?
#
loop_
_entity_poly.entity_id
_entity_poly.type
_entity_poly.pdbx_seq_one_letter_code
_entity_poly.pdbx_strand_id
1 'polypeptide(L)'
;MSNKNLSRHVAGEASLKSNHILAQRCGCPLTGHHLISHSLFDNLTSERKEQMRTKKYSCNCLENIVILPSSDKSIAKRVACKYQIPWHSSGHTGKKTTENVVVGEDSELYSGESFELAPDNDAGNTTKRIAMFKSDVSSVKLTKPKGYHRYVFKQFSRTLDKLHCEMSEVTYREHIHKLSQEICDSLSEFKVVLHNSGYDFAKNGKGCLETDCNNREHQSSDWPEIESIKNKLLDKISGGYHYLKVAKNL
;
A
#
# COMPACT_ATOMS: atom_id res chain seq x y z
N MET A 1 -23.98 19.75 -0.06
CA MET A 1 -24.05 18.98 -1.33
C MET A 1 -23.23 17.71 -1.15
N SER A 2 -23.89 16.56 -1.12
CA SER A 2 -23.25 15.25 -0.91
C SER A 2 -22.39 14.91 -2.13
N ASN A 3 -21.10 14.65 -1.92
CA ASN A 3 -20.15 14.29 -2.97
C ASN A 3 -20.64 13.04 -3.71
N LYS A 4 -21.13 13.24 -4.93
CA LYS A 4 -21.51 12.18 -5.86
C LYS A 4 -20.29 11.29 -6.09
N ASN A 5 -20.41 10.00 -5.75
CA ASN A 5 -19.62 8.86 -6.26
C ASN A 5 -18.34 9.26 -7.00
N LEU A 6 -17.27 9.55 -6.24
CA LEU A 6 -15.93 9.34 -6.76
C LEU A 6 -15.80 7.84 -6.96
N SER A 7 -16.02 7.40 -8.19
CA SER A 7 -15.76 6.04 -8.60
C SER A 7 -14.36 5.66 -8.09
N ARG A 8 -14.26 4.70 -7.17
CA ARG A 8 -12.99 4.06 -6.78
C ARG A 8 -12.41 3.20 -7.91
N HIS A 9 -12.99 3.31 -9.10
CA HIS A 9 -12.53 2.63 -10.28
C HIS A 9 -11.11 3.07 -10.61
N VAL A 10 -10.25 2.08 -10.70
CA VAL A 10 -8.90 2.22 -11.24
C VAL A 10 -8.91 1.58 -12.62
N ALA A 11 -8.66 2.40 -13.65
CA ALA A 11 -8.61 1.93 -15.03
C ALA A 11 -7.56 0.81 -15.14
N GLY A 12 -7.93 -0.30 -15.79
CA GLY A 12 -7.06 -1.47 -15.97
C GLY A 12 -7.05 -2.48 -14.81
N GLU A 13 -7.58 -2.14 -13.62
CA GLU A 13 -7.57 -3.05 -12.46
C GLU A 13 -8.34 -4.35 -12.73
N ALA A 14 -9.47 -4.28 -13.42
CA ALA A 14 -10.26 -5.46 -13.79
C ALA A 14 -9.45 -6.44 -14.66
N SER A 15 -8.70 -5.92 -15.64
CA SER A 15 -7.83 -6.71 -16.51
C SER A 15 -6.66 -7.32 -15.72
N LEU A 16 -6.06 -6.56 -14.81
CA LEU A 16 -5.00 -7.09 -13.94
C LEU A 16 -5.50 -8.26 -13.09
N LYS A 17 -6.70 -8.12 -12.50
CA LYS A 17 -7.30 -9.20 -11.68
C LYS A 17 -7.60 -10.45 -12.50
N SER A 18 -8.19 -10.31 -13.70
CA SER A 18 -8.53 -11.46 -14.55
C SER A 18 -7.29 -12.20 -15.08
N ASN A 19 -6.19 -11.46 -15.30
CA ASN A 19 -4.93 -12.02 -15.80
C ASN A 19 -3.96 -12.47 -14.70
N HIS A 20 -4.32 -12.28 -13.43
CA HIS A 20 -3.46 -12.64 -12.31
C HIS A 20 -3.34 -14.16 -12.16
N ILE A 21 -2.13 -14.66 -11.89
CA ILE A 21 -1.86 -16.11 -11.83
C ILE A 21 -2.72 -16.83 -10.78
N LEU A 22 -2.97 -16.19 -9.64
CA LEU A 22 -3.85 -16.73 -8.60
C LEU A 22 -5.31 -16.87 -9.05
N ALA A 23 -5.81 -15.95 -9.88
CA ALA A 23 -7.14 -16.08 -10.45
C ALA A 23 -7.17 -17.23 -11.47
N GLN A 24 -6.21 -17.25 -12.40
CA GLN A 24 -6.16 -18.23 -13.49
C GLN A 24 -5.89 -19.68 -13.04
N ARG A 25 -5.05 -19.88 -12.02
CA ARG A 25 -4.61 -21.21 -11.59
C ARG A 25 -5.25 -21.71 -10.30
N CYS A 26 -5.74 -20.80 -9.46
CA CYS A 26 -6.29 -21.16 -8.15
C CYS A 26 -7.78 -20.79 -8.03
N GLY A 27 -8.37 -20.14 -9.04
CA GLY A 27 -9.73 -19.59 -8.94
C GLY A 27 -9.86 -18.55 -7.83
N CYS A 28 -8.76 -17.91 -7.43
CA CYS A 28 -8.72 -17.00 -6.30
C CYS A 28 -9.51 -15.72 -6.63
N PRO A 29 -10.52 -15.35 -5.83
CA PRO A 29 -11.09 -14.01 -5.84
C PRO A 29 -10.04 -12.98 -5.42
N LEU A 30 -9.93 -11.89 -6.19
CA LEU A 30 -8.93 -10.85 -6.00
C LEU A 30 -9.57 -9.46 -5.85
N THR A 31 -8.94 -8.63 -5.04
CA THR A 31 -9.35 -7.25 -4.77
C THR A 31 -8.14 -6.32 -4.85
N GLY A 32 -8.29 -5.17 -5.51
CA GLY A 32 -7.31 -4.10 -5.47
C GLY A 32 -7.31 -3.40 -4.12
N HIS A 33 -6.12 -3.14 -3.58
CA HIS A 33 -5.91 -2.40 -2.36
C HIS A 33 -5.08 -1.15 -2.63
N HIS A 34 -5.57 0.02 -2.22
CA HIS A 34 -4.78 1.26 -2.27
C HIS A 34 -3.66 1.25 -1.23
N LEU A 35 -2.41 1.26 -1.69
CA LEU A 35 -1.22 1.28 -0.85
C LEU A 35 -1.17 2.57 -0.02
N ILE A 36 -1.25 3.72 -0.70
CA ILE A 36 -1.48 5.02 -0.08
C ILE A 36 -2.99 5.30 -0.09
N SER A 37 -3.56 5.44 1.11
CA SER A 37 -5.01 5.50 1.29
C SER A 37 -5.62 6.78 0.74
N HIS A 38 -6.82 6.68 0.15
CA HIS A 38 -7.61 7.83 -0.31
C HIS A 38 -7.79 8.90 0.76
N SER A 39 -8.07 8.47 1.99
CA SER A 39 -8.26 9.38 3.11
C SER A 39 -7.03 10.27 3.37
N LEU A 40 -5.81 9.82 3.05
CA LEU A 40 -4.63 10.67 3.20
C LEU A 40 -4.61 11.75 2.12
N PHE A 41 -4.86 11.40 0.85
CA PHE A 41 -4.95 12.35 -0.25
C PHE A 41 -6.10 13.35 -0.08
N ASP A 42 -7.28 12.87 0.35
CA ASP A 42 -8.47 13.69 0.56
C ASP A 42 -8.27 14.76 1.65
N ASN A 43 -7.32 14.53 2.57
CA ASN A 43 -7.02 15.46 3.66
C ASN A 43 -5.75 16.28 3.43
N LEU A 44 -5.13 16.21 2.25
CA LEU A 44 -4.10 17.18 1.85
C LEU A 44 -4.70 18.56 1.59
N THR A 45 -3.84 19.57 1.63
CA THR A 45 -4.23 20.95 1.29
C THR A 45 -4.68 21.05 -0.18
N SER A 46 -5.53 22.05 -0.47
CA SER A 46 -5.96 22.32 -1.86
C SER A 46 -4.78 22.60 -2.79
N GLU A 47 -3.74 23.27 -2.29
CA GLU A 47 -2.53 23.54 -3.06
C GLU A 47 -1.78 22.25 -3.41
N ARG A 48 -1.66 21.31 -2.48
CA ARG A 48 -1.03 20.01 -2.76
C ARG A 48 -1.84 19.17 -3.75
N LYS A 49 -3.16 19.17 -3.62
CA LYS A 49 -4.06 18.49 -4.57
C LYS A 49 -3.92 19.07 -5.98
N GLU A 50 -3.80 20.38 -6.09
CA GLU A 50 -3.56 21.06 -7.35
C GLU A 50 -2.18 20.72 -7.95
N GLN A 51 -1.14 20.62 -7.12
CA GLN A 51 0.15 20.09 -7.58
C GLN A 51 0.01 18.67 -8.15
N MET A 52 -0.64 17.76 -7.44
CA MET A 52 -0.84 16.40 -7.96
C MET A 52 -1.58 16.39 -9.30
N ARG A 53 -2.62 17.22 -9.44
CA ARG A 53 -3.38 17.37 -10.69
C ARG A 53 -2.51 17.87 -11.84
N THR A 54 -1.72 18.92 -11.61
CA THR A 54 -0.82 19.50 -12.63
C THR A 54 0.33 18.56 -12.99
N LYS A 55 0.78 17.72 -12.05
CA LYS A 55 1.76 16.64 -12.26
C LYS A 55 1.13 15.32 -12.71
N LYS A 56 -0.13 15.35 -13.16
CA LYS A 56 -0.91 14.21 -13.68
C LYS A 56 -0.86 12.96 -12.79
N TYR A 57 -0.74 13.15 -11.49
CA TYR A 57 -0.83 12.08 -10.52
C TYR A 57 -2.28 11.92 -10.05
N SER A 58 -2.72 10.67 -9.95
CA SER A 58 -4.03 10.30 -9.42
C SER A 58 -3.85 9.25 -8.33
N CYS A 59 -4.54 9.37 -7.20
CA CYS A 59 -4.56 8.32 -6.17
C CYS A 59 -5.19 7.01 -6.68
N ASN A 60 -5.92 7.08 -7.81
CA ASN A 60 -6.50 5.95 -8.55
C ASN A 60 -5.62 5.51 -9.73
N CYS A 61 -4.30 5.65 -9.64
CA CYS A 61 -3.37 5.03 -10.59
C CYS A 61 -3.09 3.56 -10.20
N LEU A 62 -2.68 2.75 -11.18
CA LEU A 62 -2.36 1.34 -10.94
C LEU A 62 -1.10 1.18 -10.10
N GLU A 63 -0.19 2.14 -10.17
CA GLU A 63 1.02 2.30 -9.34
C GLU A 63 0.71 2.74 -7.90
N ASN A 64 -0.56 2.72 -7.48
CA ASN A 64 -0.93 2.83 -6.07
C ASN A 64 -1.81 1.65 -5.63
N ILE A 65 -1.95 0.62 -6.49
CA ILE A 65 -2.77 -0.56 -6.23
C ILE A 65 -1.89 -1.79 -6.12
N VAL A 66 -2.13 -2.58 -5.07
CA VAL A 66 -1.68 -3.98 -4.99
C VAL A 66 -2.89 -4.91 -5.10
N ILE A 67 -2.76 -5.98 -5.88
CA ILE A 67 -3.82 -6.99 -6.04
C ILE A 67 -3.64 -8.06 -4.97
N LEU A 68 -4.66 -8.26 -4.14
CA LEU A 68 -4.63 -9.17 -2.99
C LEU A 68 -5.78 -10.18 -3.06
N PRO A 69 -5.62 -11.40 -2.49
CA PRO A 69 -6.73 -12.28 -2.19
C PRO A 69 -7.82 -11.58 -1.37
N SER A 70 -9.08 -11.72 -1.79
CA SER A 70 -10.23 -11.03 -1.17
C SER A 70 -10.55 -11.57 0.24
N SER A 71 -10.98 -10.70 1.16
CA SER A 71 -11.30 -11.10 2.55
C SER A 71 -12.55 -11.93 2.74
N ASP A 72 -13.50 -11.80 1.83
CA ASP A 72 -14.87 -12.28 1.97
C ASP A 72 -15.06 -13.75 1.54
N LYS A 73 -13.98 -14.42 1.11
CA LYS A 73 -14.03 -15.78 0.56
C LYS A 73 -13.00 -16.69 1.22
N SER A 74 -13.44 -17.83 1.75
CA SER A 74 -12.56 -18.84 2.38
C SER A 74 -11.45 -19.30 1.42
N ILE A 75 -11.80 -19.54 0.15
CA ILE A 75 -10.82 -19.88 -0.89
C ILE A 75 -9.68 -18.87 -1.00
N ALA A 76 -9.96 -17.56 -0.94
CA ALA A 76 -8.94 -16.53 -1.01
C ALA A 76 -8.02 -16.53 0.21
N LYS A 77 -8.56 -16.78 1.41
CA LYS A 77 -7.74 -16.96 2.63
C LYS A 77 -6.86 -18.21 2.55
N ARG A 78 -7.40 -19.33 2.07
CA ARG A 78 -6.61 -20.56 1.88
C ARG A 78 -5.51 -20.37 0.84
N VAL A 79 -5.78 -19.67 -0.26
CA VAL A 79 -4.77 -19.28 -1.26
C VAL A 79 -3.70 -18.37 -0.61
N ALA A 80 -4.13 -17.34 0.14
CA ALA A 80 -3.23 -16.45 0.84
C ALA A 80 -2.33 -17.19 1.84
N CYS A 81 -2.89 -18.19 2.53
CA CYS A 81 -2.20 -19.02 3.50
C CYS A 81 -1.19 -19.96 2.83
N LYS A 82 -1.62 -20.70 1.80
CA LYS A 82 -0.76 -21.60 1.02
C LYS A 82 0.47 -20.86 0.49
N TYR A 83 0.25 -19.69 -0.11
CA TYR A 83 1.31 -18.91 -0.75
C TYR A 83 1.96 -17.87 0.13
N GLN A 84 1.56 -17.78 1.40
CA GLN A 84 2.16 -16.89 2.39
C GLN A 84 2.20 -15.44 1.92
N ILE A 85 1.04 -14.95 1.46
CA ILE A 85 0.86 -13.60 0.95
C ILE A 85 -0.18 -12.85 1.78
N PRO A 86 -0.06 -11.52 1.89
CA PRO A 86 -1.10 -10.71 2.50
C PRO A 86 -2.45 -10.92 1.82
N TRP A 87 -3.51 -10.79 2.61
CA TRP A 87 -4.87 -10.80 2.13
C TRP A 87 -5.49 -9.41 2.34
N HIS A 88 -6.43 -9.06 1.47
CA HIS A 88 -7.17 -7.82 1.61
C HIS A 88 -7.97 -7.84 2.92
N SER A 89 -8.15 -6.68 3.53
CA SER A 89 -9.18 -6.44 4.55
C SER A 89 -9.64 -4.99 4.43
N SER A 90 -10.61 -4.55 5.22
CA SER A 90 -11.05 -3.15 5.22
C SER A 90 -10.69 -2.46 6.54
N GLY A 91 -10.58 -1.14 6.52
CA GLY A 91 -10.48 -0.28 7.71
C GLY A 91 -9.08 -0.14 8.31
N HIS A 92 -8.31 -1.22 8.43
CA HIS A 92 -6.87 -1.22 8.79
C HIS A 92 -6.44 -0.39 10.02
N THR A 93 -7.34 -0.17 10.98
CA THR A 93 -7.12 0.68 12.16
C THR A 93 -6.62 -0.08 13.40
N GLY A 94 -6.53 -1.41 13.33
CA GLY A 94 -6.15 -2.26 14.46
C GLY A 94 -4.68 -2.08 14.85
N LYS A 95 -4.37 -2.09 16.16
CA LYS A 95 -2.99 -1.87 16.64
C LYS A 95 -1.98 -2.90 16.12
N LYS A 96 -2.42 -4.16 15.94
CA LYS A 96 -1.56 -5.24 15.44
C LYS A 96 -1.13 -5.05 13.98
N THR A 97 -1.80 -4.16 13.23
CA THR A 97 -1.44 -3.86 11.84
C THR A 97 -0.03 -3.30 11.67
N THR A 98 0.55 -2.75 12.74
CA THR A 98 1.87 -2.11 12.74
C THR A 98 2.75 -2.55 13.91
N GLU A 99 2.45 -3.70 14.54
CA GLU A 99 3.17 -4.12 15.76
C GLU A 99 4.65 -4.40 15.54
N ASN A 100 5.03 -4.74 14.30
CA ASN A 100 6.41 -5.06 13.93
C ASN A 100 7.19 -3.86 13.35
N VAL A 101 6.64 -2.64 13.41
CA VAL A 101 7.30 -1.43 12.89
C VAL A 101 7.22 -0.25 13.85
N VAL A 102 8.27 0.57 13.86
CA VAL A 102 8.32 1.79 14.66
C VAL A 102 7.68 2.95 13.89
N VAL A 103 6.45 3.32 14.27
CA VAL A 103 5.73 4.45 13.65
C VAL A 103 6.11 5.80 14.29
N GLY A 104 6.64 5.81 15.51
CA GLY A 104 7.01 7.04 16.22
C GLY A 104 5.81 7.70 16.92
N GLU A 105 6.12 8.60 17.86
CA GLU A 105 5.15 9.31 18.69
C GLU A 105 4.44 10.44 17.92
N ASP A 106 3.30 10.90 18.43
CA ASP A 106 2.53 12.00 17.83
C ASP A 106 3.34 13.30 17.71
N SER A 107 4.22 13.58 18.66
CA SER A 107 5.08 14.77 18.65
C SER A 107 6.06 14.76 17.47
N GLU A 108 6.63 13.60 17.15
CA GLU A 108 7.56 13.41 16.03
C GLU A 108 6.81 13.39 14.69
N LEU A 109 5.76 12.57 14.61
CA LEU A 109 5.02 12.32 13.37
C LEU A 109 4.30 13.58 12.84
N TYR A 110 3.87 14.46 13.75
CA TYR A 110 3.12 15.65 13.43
C TYR A 110 3.85 16.94 13.81
N SER A 111 5.18 16.91 13.97
CA SER A 111 5.99 18.10 14.25
C SER A 111 5.85 19.15 13.14
N GLY A 112 5.71 18.69 11.89
CA GLY A 112 5.80 19.54 10.71
C GLY A 112 7.21 20.10 10.49
N GLU A 113 8.20 19.55 11.20
CA GLU A 113 9.62 19.81 10.96
C GLU A 113 10.04 19.02 9.73
N SER A 114 10.64 19.71 8.76
CA SER A 114 11.15 19.09 7.54
C SER A 114 12.22 18.04 7.91
N PHE A 115 12.09 16.85 7.33
CA PHE A 115 12.96 15.70 7.61
C PHE A 115 14.32 15.84 6.92
N GLU A 116 14.41 16.62 5.84
CA GLU A 116 15.64 16.82 5.07
C GLU A 116 15.83 18.30 4.70
N LEU A 117 16.96 18.89 5.09
CA LEU A 117 17.56 20.00 4.33
C LEU A 117 18.08 19.39 3.02
N ALA A 118 17.21 19.26 2.02
CA ALA A 118 17.56 18.68 0.71
C ALA A 118 18.92 19.23 0.23
N PRO A 119 19.94 18.39 -0.06
CA PRO A 119 21.17 18.86 -0.68
C PRO A 119 20.81 19.45 -2.04
N ASP A 120 21.13 20.72 -2.22
CA ASP A 120 20.74 21.55 -3.36
C ASP A 120 21.06 20.89 -4.70
N ASN A 121 20.02 20.81 -5.54
CA ASN A 121 19.97 20.81 -7.02
C ASN A 121 18.51 20.75 -7.52
N ASP A 122 17.59 20.22 -6.70
CA ASP A 122 16.15 20.07 -7.01
C ASP A 122 15.29 20.38 -5.76
N ALA A 123 15.60 21.47 -5.06
CA ALA A 123 14.88 21.86 -3.84
C ALA A 123 13.65 22.74 -4.13
N GLY A 124 13.64 23.38 -5.30
CA GLY A 124 12.74 24.46 -5.68
C GLY A 124 12.69 25.60 -4.67
N ASN A 125 11.56 26.32 -4.61
CA ASN A 125 11.33 27.30 -3.53
C ASN A 125 11.18 26.61 -2.16
N THR A 126 12.28 26.53 -1.41
CA THR A 126 12.39 25.89 -0.09
C THR A 126 11.38 26.44 0.92
N THR A 127 11.23 27.77 1.02
CA THR A 127 10.30 28.40 1.97
C THR A 127 8.86 27.96 1.70
N LYS A 128 8.45 27.97 0.43
CA LYS A 128 7.12 27.54 0.02
C LYS A 128 6.92 26.05 0.25
N ARG A 129 7.91 25.22 -0.09
CA ARG A 129 7.89 23.76 0.13
C ARG A 129 7.66 23.42 1.60
N ILE A 130 8.44 24.02 2.50
CA ILE A 130 8.34 23.79 3.95
C ILE A 130 6.97 24.24 4.49
N ALA A 131 6.49 25.42 4.07
CA ALA A 131 5.19 25.93 4.48
C ALA A 131 4.04 25.00 4.04
N MET A 132 4.11 24.49 2.81
CA MET A 132 3.15 23.51 2.29
C MET A 132 3.21 22.20 3.06
N PHE A 133 4.40 21.64 3.27
CA PHE A 133 4.59 20.41 4.03
C PHE A 133 3.99 20.51 5.44
N LYS A 134 4.29 21.58 6.18
CA LYS A 134 3.73 21.84 7.51
C LYS A 134 2.19 21.90 7.48
N SER A 135 1.63 22.53 6.45
CA SER A 135 0.17 22.64 6.27
C SER A 135 -0.47 21.28 5.95
N ASP A 136 0.16 20.48 5.09
CA ASP A 136 -0.28 19.12 4.75
C ASP A 136 -0.27 18.21 5.99
N VAL A 137 0.81 18.22 6.77
CA VAL A 137 0.92 17.45 8.02
C VAL A 137 -0.15 17.86 9.03
N SER A 138 -0.35 19.17 9.20
CA SER A 138 -1.38 19.71 10.11
C SER A 138 -2.79 19.29 9.70
N SER A 139 -3.08 19.32 8.39
CA SER A 139 -4.38 18.92 7.85
C SER A 139 -4.65 17.42 8.05
N VAL A 140 -3.67 16.56 7.74
CA VAL A 140 -3.82 15.11 7.92
C VAL A 140 -3.89 14.72 9.40
N LYS A 141 -3.18 15.41 10.30
CA LYS A 141 -3.26 15.18 11.76
C LYS A 141 -4.69 15.20 12.27
N LEU A 142 -5.56 16.06 11.73
CA LEU A 142 -6.97 16.19 12.13
C LEU A 142 -7.77 14.90 11.92
N THR A 143 -7.34 14.06 10.98
CA THR A 143 -7.98 12.76 10.69
C THR A 143 -7.63 11.67 11.70
N LYS A 144 -6.60 11.90 12.53
CA LYS A 144 -6.08 10.97 13.55
C LYS A 144 -5.87 9.55 12.98
N PRO A 145 -4.99 9.38 11.97
CA PRO A 145 -4.79 8.07 11.35
C PRO A 145 -4.28 7.05 12.40
N LYS A 146 -4.76 5.81 12.28
CA LYS A 146 -4.46 4.69 13.20
C LYS A 146 -3.98 3.47 12.43
N GLY A 147 -3.26 2.57 13.12
CA GLY A 147 -2.78 1.31 12.54
C GLY A 147 -2.01 1.54 11.25
N TYR A 148 -2.32 0.75 10.23
CA TYR A 148 -1.73 0.85 8.89
C TYR A 148 -1.77 2.27 8.33
N HIS A 149 -2.89 2.99 8.46
CA HIS A 149 -3.00 4.36 7.94
C HIS A 149 -2.03 5.33 8.62
N ARG A 150 -1.72 5.11 9.90
CA ARG A 150 -0.70 5.89 10.63
C ARG A 150 0.70 5.60 10.08
N TYR A 151 1.01 4.32 9.85
CA TYR A 151 2.26 3.91 9.23
C TYR A 151 2.44 4.51 7.84
N VAL A 152 1.41 4.40 6.99
CA VAL A 152 1.42 4.98 5.64
C VAL A 152 1.58 6.49 5.71
N PHE A 153 0.91 7.17 6.65
CA PHE A 153 1.09 8.62 6.81
C PHE A 153 2.54 9.00 7.17
N LYS A 154 3.22 8.24 8.05
CA LYS A 154 4.65 8.48 8.34
C LYS A 154 5.48 8.48 7.07
N GLN A 155 5.36 7.43 6.26
CA GLN A 155 6.14 7.34 5.01
C GLN A 155 5.71 8.41 4.02
N PHE A 156 4.40 8.69 3.92
CA PHE A 156 3.88 9.71 3.03
C PHE A 156 4.34 11.12 3.41
N SER A 157 4.45 11.45 4.69
CA SER A 157 4.96 12.74 5.15
C SER A 157 6.39 12.99 4.66
N ARG A 158 7.26 11.97 4.71
CA ARG A 158 8.63 12.04 4.19
C ARG A 158 8.66 12.27 2.68
N THR A 159 7.71 11.70 1.95
CA THR A 159 7.56 11.97 0.52
C THR A 159 7.04 13.39 0.27
N LEU A 160 6.01 13.84 0.99
CA LEU A 160 5.43 15.18 0.85
C LEU A 160 6.44 16.30 1.08
N ASP A 161 7.38 16.10 2.00
CA ASP A 161 8.47 17.03 2.31
C ASP A 161 9.42 17.26 1.12
N LYS A 162 9.52 16.28 0.21
CA LYS A 162 10.34 16.32 -1.00
C LYS A 162 9.62 17.00 -2.17
N LEU A 163 8.29 16.94 -2.21
CA LEU A 163 7.51 17.37 -3.37
C LEU A 163 7.37 18.91 -3.43
N HIS A 164 7.68 19.51 -4.58
CA HIS A 164 7.43 20.93 -4.86
C HIS A 164 6.94 21.19 -6.28
N CYS A 165 6.47 22.41 -6.55
CA CYS A 165 5.83 22.79 -7.80
C CYS A 165 6.77 22.82 -9.02
N GLU A 166 8.06 23.03 -8.80
CA GLU A 166 9.07 23.13 -9.86
C GLU A 166 9.54 21.76 -10.36
N MET A 167 9.30 20.67 -9.61
CA MET A 167 9.64 19.30 -10.04
C MET A 167 8.98 18.96 -11.38
N SER A 168 9.67 18.18 -12.22
CA SER A 168 9.06 17.65 -13.44
C SER A 168 7.89 16.69 -13.12
N GLU A 169 6.99 16.48 -14.08
CA GLU A 169 5.90 15.49 -13.95
C GLU A 169 6.46 14.09 -13.60
N VAL A 170 7.55 13.71 -14.27
CA VAL A 170 8.20 12.40 -14.12
C VAL A 170 8.76 12.24 -12.71
N THR A 171 9.62 13.17 -12.27
CA THR A 171 10.26 13.14 -10.94
C THR A 171 9.22 13.16 -9.81
N TYR A 172 8.20 14.00 -9.95
CA TYR A 172 7.13 14.11 -8.95
C TYR A 172 6.38 12.77 -8.78
N ARG A 173 6.03 12.13 -9.91
CA ARG A 173 5.35 10.83 -9.89
C ARG A 173 6.25 9.72 -9.37
N GLU A 174 7.52 9.72 -9.75
CA GLU A 174 8.50 8.73 -9.29
C GLU A 174 8.62 8.70 -7.76
N HIS A 175 8.64 9.86 -7.10
CA HIS A 175 8.65 9.93 -5.64
C HIS A 175 7.45 9.24 -4.99
N ILE A 176 6.25 9.42 -5.55
CA ILE A 176 5.02 8.82 -5.00
C ILE A 176 4.95 7.33 -5.35
N HIS A 177 5.32 6.93 -6.57
CA HIS A 177 5.36 5.51 -6.96
C HIS A 177 6.40 4.72 -6.14
N LYS A 178 7.54 5.34 -5.82
CA LYS A 178 8.54 4.75 -4.93
C LYS A 178 7.96 4.49 -3.54
N LEU A 179 7.20 5.44 -2.99
CA LEU A 179 6.50 5.25 -1.72
C LEU A 179 5.48 4.09 -1.80
N SER A 180 4.68 4.02 -2.86
CA SER A 180 3.76 2.88 -3.07
C SER A 180 4.53 1.55 -3.04
N GLN A 181 5.69 1.47 -3.72
CA GLN A 181 6.52 0.27 -3.72
C GLN A 181 7.07 -0.07 -2.32
N GLU A 182 7.55 0.92 -1.57
CA GLU A 182 8.05 0.72 -0.20
C GLU A 182 6.96 0.20 0.74
N ILE A 183 5.73 0.68 0.60
CA ILE A 183 4.57 0.19 1.34
C ILE A 183 4.22 -1.24 0.91
N CYS A 184 4.22 -1.52 -0.40
CA CYS A 184 3.96 -2.85 -0.93
C CYS A 184 5.00 -3.87 -0.43
N ASP A 185 6.27 -3.50 -0.41
CA ASP A 185 7.36 -4.32 0.15
C ASP A 185 7.11 -4.60 1.64
N SER A 186 6.73 -3.57 2.40
CA SER A 186 6.43 -3.72 3.83
C SER A 186 5.25 -4.66 4.11
N LEU A 187 4.23 -4.63 3.25
CA LEU A 187 3.10 -5.57 3.29
C LEU A 187 3.53 -6.99 2.94
N SER A 188 4.27 -7.13 1.83
CA SER A 188 4.77 -8.40 1.33
C SER A 188 5.61 -9.16 2.35
N GLU A 189 6.41 -8.41 3.12
CA GLU A 189 7.28 -8.93 4.18
C GLU A 189 6.57 -9.09 5.52
N PHE A 190 5.26 -8.81 5.60
CA PHE A 190 4.46 -8.82 6.83
C PHE A 190 5.02 -7.94 7.97
N LYS A 191 5.84 -6.95 7.63
CA LYS A 191 6.28 -5.90 8.57
C LYS A 191 5.08 -5.06 9.01
N VAL A 192 4.19 -4.79 8.06
CA VAL A 192 2.85 -4.27 8.33
C VAL A 192 1.82 -5.23 7.75
N VAL A 193 0.65 -5.29 8.36
CA VAL A 193 -0.43 -6.17 7.92
C VAL A 193 -1.74 -5.40 7.84
N LEU A 194 -2.62 -5.81 6.93
CA LEU A 194 -3.90 -5.13 6.72
C LEU A 194 -4.96 -5.50 7.77
N HIS A 195 -4.82 -6.67 8.40
CA HIS A 195 -5.72 -7.19 9.42
C HIS A 195 -4.95 -7.67 10.64
N ASN A 196 -5.57 -7.67 11.82
CA ASN A 196 -4.92 -8.12 13.07
C ASN A 196 -4.48 -9.60 13.05
N SER A 197 -5.07 -10.42 12.18
CA SER A 197 -4.68 -11.82 11.94
C SER A 197 -3.85 -11.99 10.66
N GLY A 198 -3.44 -10.88 10.01
CA GLY A 198 -2.68 -10.93 8.77
C GLY A 198 -1.33 -11.65 8.95
N TYR A 199 -0.73 -11.56 10.13
CA TYR A 199 0.51 -12.26 10.44
C TYR A 199 0.36 -13.79 10.45
N ASP A 200 -0.84 -14.32 10.67
CA ASP A 200 -1.05 -15.77 10.65
C ASP A 200 -0.73 -16.38 9.26
N PHE A 201 -0.81 -15.56 8.20
CA PHE A 201 -0.48 -15.93 6.83
C PHE A 201 1.03 -15.83 6.53
N ALA A 202 1.80 -15.03 7.29
CA ALA A 202 3.26 -14.91 7.15
C ALA A 202 3.94 -16.24 7.46
N LYS A 203 5.08 -16.61 6.86
CA LYS A 203 5.78 -17.93 6.96
C LYS A 203 5.82 -18.61 8.35
N ASN A 204 5.91 -17.85 9.43
CA ASN A 204 6.02 -18.32 10.81
C ASN A 204 4.72 -18.20 11.63
N GLY A 205 3.65 -17.64 11.05
CA GLY A 205 2.30 -17.61 11.62
C GLY A 205 1.62 -18.99 11.71
N LYS A 206 0.36 -18.99 12.15
CA LYS A 206 -0.43 -20.22 12.40
C LYS A 206 -1.23 -20.72 11.17
N GLY A 207 -1.05 -20.11 10.00
CA GLY A 207 -1.88 -20.35 8.82
C GLY A 207 -3.21 -19.58 8.86
N CYS A 208 -4.18 -19.92 8.01
CA CYS A 208 -5.46 -19.21 8.01
C CYS A 208 -6.38 -19.58 9.19
N LEU A 209 -5.95 -20.47 10.09
CA LEU A 209 -6.72 -20.97 11.24
C LEU A 209 -8.01 -21.71 10.88
N GLU A 210 -8.20 -22.08 9.61
CA GLU A 210 -9.29 -22.96 9.20
C GLU A 210 -8.98 -24.41 9.63
N THR A 211 -10.02 -25.20 9.90
CA THR A 211 -9.88 -26.60 10.36
C THR A 211 -9.11 -27.48 9.37
N ASP A 212 -9.16 -27.14 8.08
CA ASP A 212 -8.46 -27.84 7.00
C ASP A 212 -7.02 -27.35 6.77
N CYS A 213 -6.54 -26.43 7.63
CA CYS A 213 -5.20 -25.85 7.56
C CYS A 213 -4.28 -26.56 8.58
N ASN A 214 -3.43 -27.47 8.11
CA ASN A 214 -2.38 -28.08 8.93
C ASN A 214 -1.04 -27.41 8.62
N ASN A 215 -0.58 -26.48 9.46
CA ASN A 215 0.68 -25.76 9.24
C ASN A 215 0.80 -25.14 7.82
N ARG A 216 -0.31 -24.58 7.30
CA ARG A 216 -0.50 -23.99 5.95
C ARG A 216 -0.71 -24.98 4.80
N GLU A 217 -0.67 -26.27 5.08
CA GLU A 217 -1.11 -27.27 4.10
C GLU A 217 -2.63 -27.33 4.10
N HIS A 218 -3.21 -27.30 2.90
CA HIS A 218 -4.63 -27.46 2.68
C HIS A 218 -4.86 -28.78 1.94
N GLN A 219 -5.70 -29.67 2.52
CA GLN A 219 -5.85 -31.05 2.05
C GLN A 219 -6.45 -31.22 0.64
N SER A 220 -7.01 -30.16 0.04
CA SER A 220 -7.78 -30.26 -1.21
C SER A 220 -7.33 -29.31 -2.32
N SER A 221 -6.06 -28.93 -2.39
CA SER A 221 -5.64 -27.94 -3.40
C SER A 221 -4.90 -28.59 -4.58
N ASP A 222 -5.57 -28.71 -5.73
CA ASP A 222 -4.95 -28.86 -7.07
C ASP A 222 -4.14 -27.62 -7.50
N TRP A 223 -3.83 -26.74 -6.54
CA TRP A 223 -3.14 -25.49 -6.78
C TRP A 223 -1.65 -25.75 -6.98
N PRO A 224 -1.03 -25.06 -7.95
CA PRO A 224 0.38 -25.26 -8.27
C PRO A 224 1.31 -25.05 -7.07
N GLU A 225 2.46 -25.70 -7.12
CA GLU A 225 3.55 -25.41 -6.19
C GLU A 225 4.07 -23.99 -6.39
N ILE A 226 4.48 -23.34 -5.30
CA ILE A 226 4.88 -21.93 -5.34
C ILE A 226 6.02 -21.69 -6.35
N GLU A 227 6.99 -22.61 -6.46
CA GLU A 227 8.10 -22.48 -7.42
C GLU A 227 7.62 -22.39 -8.88
N SER A 228 6.51 -23.02 -9.23
CA SER A 228 5.98 -23.03 -10.60
C SER A 228 5.24 -21.74 -10.98
N ILE A 229 4.80 -20.96 -9.98
CA ILE A 229 4.08 -19.69 -10.19
C ILE A 229 4.83 -18.47 -9.67
N LYS A 230 5.94 -18.67 -8.96
CA LYS A 230 6.70 -17.62 -8.26
C LYS A 230 7.02 -16.45 -9.18
N ASN A 231 7.58 -16.69 -10.36
CA ASN A 231 7.90 -15.63 -11.32
C ASN A 231 6.66 -14.85 -11.77
N LYS A 232 5.49 -15.49 -11.90
CA LYS A 232 4.24 -14.80 -12.26
C LYS A 232 3.53 -14.13 -11.08
N LEU A 233 3.97 -14.44 -9.87
CA LEU A 233 3.54 -13.81 -8.61
C LEU A 233 4.44 -12.63 -8.25
N LEU A 234 5.73 -12.70 -8.62
CA LEU A 234 6.81 -11.81 -8.19
C LEU A 234 7.34 -10.88 -9.27
N ASP A 235 7.29 -11.27 -10.54
CA ASP A 235 7.98 -10.51 -11.58
C ASP A 235 7.19 -9.26 -11.90
N LYS A 236 7.89 -8.13 -11.74
CA LYS A 236 7.59 -6.88 -12.43
C LYS A 236 7.30 -7.19 -13.88
N ILE A 237 6.02 -7.29 -14.26
CA ILE A 237 5.66 -7.09 -15.65
C ILE A 237 6.12 -5.67 -15.97
N SER A 238 7.00 -5.55 -16.95
CA SER A 238 7.49 -4.30 -17.52
C SER A 238 6.32 -3.32 -17.69
N GLY A 239 6.20 -2.33 -16.80
CA GLY A 239 4.98 -1.49 -16.75
C GLY A 239 4.60 -0.90 -15.39
N GLY A 240 5.28 -1.22 -14.28
CA GLY A 240 5.19 -0.44 -13.04
C GLY A 240 4.13 -0.85 -12.02
N TYR A 241 3.60 -2.08 -12.07
CA TYR A 241 2.62 -2.55 -11.09
C TYR A 241 3.27 -3.07 -9.80
N HIS A 242 2.57 -2.90 -8.67
CA HIS A 242 2.98 -3.43 -7.37
C HIS A 242 2.51 -4.87 -7.20
N TYR A 243 3.46 -5.80 -7.24
CA TYR A 243 3.22 -7.20 -6.92
C TYR A 243 3.80 -7.53 -5.53
N LEU A 244 3.12 -8.43 -4.84
CA LEU A 244 3.56 -8.88 -3.55
C LEU A 244 4.79 -9.77 -3.70
N LYS A 245 5.84 -9.47 -2.95
CA LYS A 245 6.90 -10.45 -2.71
C LYS A 245 6.28 -11.57 -1.85
N VAL A 246 6.19 -12.78 -2.38
CA VAL A 246 6.08 -13.99 -1.57
C VAL A 246 7.19 -13.90 -0.53
N ALA A 247 6.83 -14.02 0.75
CA ALA A 247 7.77 -13.95 1.86
C ALA A 247 8.77 -15.12 1.77
N LYS A 248 9.79 -14.98 0.91
CA LYS A 248 10.87 -15.94 0.75
C LYS A 248 12.17 -15.23 1.09
N ASN A 249 12.71 -15.61 2.25
CA ASN A 249 14.03 -15.27 2.82
C ASN A 249 14.04 -14.19 3.92
N LEU A 250 13.23 -14.40 4.97
CA LEU A 250 13.70 -14.26 6.35
C LEU A 250 13.54 -15.62 7.06
#